data_AF-A0A1Y6HRS8-F1
#
_entry.id   AF-A0A1Y6HRS8-F1
#
_cell.length_a   1.000
_cell.length_b   1.000
_cell.length_c   1.000
_cell.angle_alpha   90.00
_cell.angle_beta   90.00
_cell.angle_gamma   90.00
#
_symmetry.space_group_name_H-M   'P 1'
#
loop_
_entity.id
_entity.type
_entity.pdbx_description
1 polymer ?
#
loop_
_entity_poly.entity_id
_entity_poly.type
_entity_poly.pdbx_seq_one_letter_code
_entity_poly.pdbx_strand_id
1 'polypeptide(L)'
;MKHLLALAIPCVLAVAYAAPAHAEDTDDRFQIRLGAMNVDNDNTIRGNTLIAGNNVSVNEDLKLGGKEWEPRTDGVFRISTRQRLIFDYFKYDKDRREPLTQDIVGGGFTVPTGSFIKGKLKYQVTTLVYDYSVIESPEFSMGLQIGAEYAKVQANA
;
A
#
# COMPACT_ATOMS: atom_id res chain seq x y z
N MET A 1 2.90 46.99 -5.13
CA MET A 1 1.88 46.64 -6.15
C MET A 1 2.11 45.17 -6.50
N LYS A 2 1.41 44.20 -5.86
CA LYS A 2 0.10 43.63 -6.27
C LYS A 2 0.20 43.06 -7.72
N HIS A 3 0.08 41.76 -8.01
CA HIS A 3 -0.86 40.76 -7.51
C HIS A 3 -0.37 39.29 -7.68
N LEU A 4 -0.62 38.46 -6.66
CA LEU A 4 -0.62 36.99 -6.72
C LEU A 4 -1.86 36.50 -7.49
N LEU A 5 -1.65 35.59 -8.44
CA LEU A 5 -2.70 34.85 -9.15
C LEU A 5 -3.21 33.71 -8.26
N ALA A 6 -4.37 33.91 -7.65
CA ALA A 6 -5.11 32.86 -6.96
C ALA A 6 -5.94 32.08 -7.99
N LEU A 7 -5.63 30.78 -8.15
CA LEU A 7 -6.42 29.86 -8.97
C LEU A 7 -7.65 29.44 -8.17
N ALA A 8 -8.82 29.95 -8.55
CA ALA A 8 -10.10 29.65 -7.93
C ALA A 8 -10.57 28.24 -8.32
N ILE A 9 -10.77 27.36 -7.32
CA ILE A 9 -11.48 26.09 -7.47
C ILE A 9 -12.97 26.39 -7.25
N PRO A 10 -13.87 26.19 -8.24
CA PRO A 10 -15.29 26.41 -8.02
C PRO A 10 -15.85 25.29 -7.13
N CYS A 11 -16.19 25.66 -5.91
CA CYS A 11 -16.91 24.82 -4.95
C CYS A 11 -18.38 24.73 -5.41
N VAL A 12 -18.72 23.66 -6.13
CA VAL A 12 -20.12 23.36 -6.47
C VAL A 12 -20.82 22.88 -5.21
N LEU A 13 -21.64 23.76 -4.63
CA LEU A 13 -22.56 23.44 -3.54
C LEU A 13 -23.66 22.50 -4.07
N ALA A 14 -23.44 21.19 -3.94
CA ALA A 14 -24.53 20.22 -4.01
C ALA A 14 -25.33 20.32 -2.70
N VAL A 15 -26.49 20.98 -2.77
CA VAL A 15 -27.50 20.91 -1.71
C VAL A 15 -28.08 19.49 -1.74
N ALA A 16 -27.44 18.58 -1.02
CA ALA A 16 -28.00 17.26 -0.78
C ALA A 16 -29.19 17.45 0.17
N TYR A 17 -30.38 17.07 -0.29
CA TYR A 17 -31.53 16.85 0.58
C TYR A 17 -31.08 15.91 1.69
N ALA A 18 -30.97 16.42 2.92
CA ALA A 18 -30.86 15.60 4.12
C ALA A 18 -32.24 14.96 4.36
N ALA A 19 -32.52 13.89 3.60
CA ALA A 19 -33.48 12.90 4.07
C ALA A 19 -32.99 12.45 5.46
N PRO A 20 -33.88 12.19 6.43
CA PRO A 20 -33.47 11.54 7.66
C PRO A 20 -32.77 10.25 7.23
N ALA A 21 -31.46 10.18 7.49
CA ALA A 21 -30.74 8.93 7.46
C ALA A 21 -31.31 8.12 8.62
N HIS A 22 -32.46 7.49 8.39
CA HIS A 22 -32.81 6.29 9.12
C HIS A 22 -31.60 5.38 8.90
N ALA A 23 -30.81 5.16 9.95
CA ALA A 23 -30.08 3.93 10.05
C ALA A 23 -31.17 2.85 10.02
N GLU A 24 -31.51 2.43 8.80
CA GLU A 24 -32.20 1.18 8.56
C GLU A 24 -31.45 0.14 9.38
N ASP A 25 -32.18 -0.77 10.02
CA ASP A 25 -31.64 -1.95 10.70
C ASP A 25 -30.93 -2.78 9.62
N THR A 26 -29.75 -2.28 9.24
CA THR A 26 -29.00 -2.72 8.10
C THR A 26 -28.45 -4.03 8.58
N ASP A 27 -28.86 -5.09 7.91
CA ASP A 27 -28.30 -6.39 8.16
C ASP A 27 -26.80 -6.31 7.87
N ASP A 28 -25.99 -6.05 8.90
CA ASP A 28 -24.53 -5.84 8.87
C ASP A 28 -23.78 -7.14 8.53
N ARG A 29 -24.43 -8.05 7.78
CA ARG A 29 -23.88 -9.27 7.23
C ARG A 29 -22.79 -8.97 6.22
N PHE A 30 -22.88 -7.87 5.49
CA PHE A 30 -21.91 -7.56 4.45
C PHE A 30 -21.50 -6.08 4.48
N GLN A 31 -20.21 -5.83 4.68
CA GLN A 31 -19.62 -4.51 4.67
C GLN A 31 -18.47 -4.48 3.67
N ILE A 32 -18.46 -3.49 2.77
CA ILE A 32 -17.30 -3.15 1.94
C ILE A 32 -16.83 -1.75 2.34
N ARG A 33 -15.52 -1.58 2.47
CA ARG A 33 -14.86 -0.29 2.68
C ARG A 33 -13.91 -0.01 1.53
N LEU A 34 -14.05 1.18 0.94
CA LEU A 34 -13.12 1.71 -0.04
C LEU A 34 -12.42 2.90 0.59
N GLY A 35 -11.10 2.97 0.46
CA GLY A 35 -10.33 4.08 1.00
C GLY A 35 -9.00 4.25 0.30
N ALA A 36 -8.21 5.20 0.78
CA ALA A 36 -6.83 5.34 0.40
C ALA A 36 -5.96 5.46 1.65
N MET A 37 -4.74 4.92 1.59
CA MET A 37 -3.77 4.99 2.68
C MET A 37 -2.51 5.73 2.22
N ASN A 38 -1.93 6.54 3.10
CA ASN A 38 -0.60 7.12 2.87
C ASN A 38 0.42 6.16 3.50
N VAL A 39 1.20 5.49 2.65
CA VAL A 39 2.19 4.51 3.10
C VAL A 39 3.58 5.12 3.03
N ASP A 40 4.31 5.06 4.14
CA ASP A 40 5.75 5.29 4.18
C ASP A 40 6.43 3.96 4.52
N ASN A 41 7.36 3.52 3.68
CA ASN A 41 7.99 2.20 3.81
C ASN A 41 9.46 2.25 3.37
N ASP A 42 10.33 1.68 4.20
CA ASP A 42 11.75 1.48 3.95
C ASP A 42 11.99 0.01 3.60
N ASN A 43 12.44 -0.27 2.37
CA ASN A 43 12.71 -1.64 1.92
C ASN A 43 14.22 -1.83 1.72
N THR A 44 14.81 -2.87 2.32
CA THR A 44 16.18 -3.29 2.03
C THR A 44 16.16 -4.44 1.03
N ILE A 45 16.81 -4.28 -0.13
CA ILE A 45 16.98 -5.36 -1.11
C ILE A 45 18.34 -6.02 -0.89
N ARG A 46 18.34 -7.33 -0.63
CA ARG A 46 19.57 -8.12 -0.47
C ARG A 46 19.67 -9.13 -1.60
N GLY A 47 20.76 -9.09 -2.36
CA GLY A 47 21.02 -10.03 -3.44
C GLY A 47 22.44 -10.58 -3.34
N ASN A 48 22.60 -11.87 -3.65
CA ASN A 48 23.92 -12.46 -3.88
C ASN A 48 23.96 -13.00 -5.30
N THR A 49 25.00 -12.67 -6.05
CA THR A 49 25.17 -13.14 -7.43
C THR A 49 26.60 -13.61 -7.67
N LEU A 50 26.78 -14.46 -8.68
CA LEU A 50 28.10 -14.95 -9.08
C LEU A 50 28.49 -14.25 -10.39
N ILE A 51 29.50 -13.37 -10.34
CA ILE A 51 30.02 -12.68 -11.52
C ILE A 51 31.45 -13.18 -11.76
N ALA A 52 31.66 -13.82 -12.92
CA ALA A 52 32.97 -14.36 -13.31
C ALA A 52 33.63 -15.27 -12.25
N GLY A 53 32.82 -16.09 -11.55
CA GLY A 53 33.31 -17.02 -10.53
C GLY A 53 33.53 -16.41 -9.14
N ASN A 54 33.39 -15.09 -9.00
CA ASN A 54 33.47 -14.41 -7.71
C ASN A 54 32.06 -14.16 -7.16
N ASN A 55 31.91 -14.43 -5.86
CA ASN A 55 30.68 -14.15 -5.13
C ASN A 55 30.61 -12.64 -4.89
N VAL A 56 29.66 -11.97 -5.52
CA VAL A 56 29.41 -10.54 -5.34
C VAL A 56 28.08 -10.40 -4.60
N SER A 57 28.17 -10.01 -3.32
CA SER A 57 26.99 -9.65 -2.54
C SER A 57 26.63 -8.20 -2.80
N VAL A 58 25.48 -7.98 -3.43
CA VAL A 58 24.88 -6.65 -3.58
C VAL A 58 23.95 -6.45 -2.40
N ASN A 59 24.43 -5.70 -1.40
CA ASN A 59 23.64 -5.30 -0.24
C ASN A 59 23.45 -3.78 -0.34
N GLU A 60 22.61 -3.37 -1.27
CA GLU A 60 22.26 -1.97 -1.51
C GLU A 60 20.97 -1.67 -0.74
N ASP A 61 21.09 -0.79 0.26
CA ASP A 61 19.93 -0.16 0.91
C ASP A 61 19.34 0.86 -0.07
N LEU A 62 18.62 0.35 -1.07
CA LEU A 62 17.84 1.21 -1.93
C LEU A 62 16.74 1.82 -1.06
N LYS A 63 16.90 3.10 -0.71
CA LYS A 63 15.85 3.92 -0.09
C LYS A 63 14.73 4.17 -1.10
N LEU A 64 14.02 3.10 -1.45
CA LEU A 64 12.76 3.11 -2.17
C LEU A 64 11.65 3.55 -1.19
N GLY A 65 11.92 4.61 -0.41
CA GLY A 65 11.02 5.30 0.50
C GLY A 65 10.33 6.46 -0.23
N GLY A 66 9.13 6.85 0.24
CA GLY A 66 8.29 7.81 -0.48
C GLY A 66 6.81 7.62 -0.19
N LYS A 67 6.14 8.73 0.15
CA LYS A 67 4.72 8.81 0.50
C LYS A 67 3.86 8.81 -0.75
N GLU A 68 3.07 7.75 -0.92
CA GLU A 68 2.10 7.65 -2.01
C GLU A 68 0.75 7.26 -1.44
N TRP A 69 -0.32 7.75 -2.07
CA TRP A 69 -1.69 7.41 -1.70
C TRP A 69 -2.09 6.17 -2.48
N GLU A 70 -2.34 5.08 -1.76
CA GLU A 70 -2.76 3.83 -2.38
C GLU A 70 -4.20 3.49 -2.08
N PRO A 71 -4.96 3.01 -3.09
CA PRO A 71 -6.29 2.51 -2.86
C PRO A 71 -6.25 1.24 -2.01
N ARG A 72 -7.17 1.16 -1.05
CA ARG A 72 -7.46 -0.04 -0.27
C ARG A 72 -8.91 -0.43 -0.43
N THR A 73 -9.15 -1.73 -0.47
CA THR A 73 -10.49 -2.30 -0.40
C THR A 73 -10.50 -3.34 0.71
N ASP A 74 -11.44 -3.19 1.63
CA ASP A 74 -11.66 -4.17 2.68
C ASP A 74 -13.11 -4.67 2.62
N GLY A 75 -13.33 -5.89 3.03
CA GLY A 75 -14.64 -6.53 3.10
C GLY A 75 -14.79 -7.31 4.38
N VAL A 76 -15.99 -7.29 4.96
CA VAL A 76 -16.39 -8.15 6.07
C VAL A 76 -17.69 -8.84 5.71
N PHE A 77 -17.69 -10.17 5.81
CA PHE A 77 -18.88 -11.00 5.72
C PHE A 77 -19.15 -11.67 7.07
N ARG A 78 -20.18 -11.22 7.78
CA ARG A 78 -20.58 -11.75 9.08
C ARG A 78 -21.53 -12.93 8.87
N ILE A 79 -21.05 -14.13 9.22
CA ILE A 79 -21.79 -15.39 9.13
C ILE A 79 -22.78 -15.50 10.31
N SER A 80 -22.37 -15.04 11.49
CA SER A 80 -23.20 -14.98 12.70
C SER A 80 -22.70 -13.85 13.61
N THR A 81 -23.36 -13.62 14.74
CA THR A 81 -22.91 -12.64 15.75
C THR A 81 -21.48 -12.89 16.24
N ARG A 82 -20.96 -14.12 16.14
CA ARG A 82 -19.62 -14.49 16.59
C ARG A 82 -18.64 -14.84 15.48
N GLN A 83 -19.09 -14.95 14.23
CA GLN A 83 -18.28 -15.49 13.14
C GLN A 83 -18.28 -14.52 11.97
N ARG A 84 -17.10 -14.15 11.50
CA ARG A 84 -16.96 -13.30 10.31
C ARG A 84 -15.76 -13.72 9.47
N LEU A 85 -15.89 -13.50 8.17
CA LEU A 85 -14.81 -13.54 7.20
C LEU A 85 -14.40 -12.10 6.90
N ILE A 86 -13.11 -11.82 6.94
CA ILE A 86 -12.52 -10.52 6.64
C ILE A 86 -11.63 -10.72 5.43
N PHE A 87 -11.77 -9.84 4.44
CA PHE A 87 -10.96 -9.80 3.25
C PHE A 87 -10.35 -8.42 3.11
N ASP A 88 -9.05 -8.36 2.84
CA ASP A 88 -8.36 -7.09 2.60
C ASP A 88 -7.54 -7.21 1.31
N TYR A 89 -7.60 -6.16 0.49
CA TYR A 89 -6.82 -6.04 -0.73
C TYR A 89 -6.25 -4.64 -0.84
N PHE A 90 -4.93 -4.57 -1.00
CA PHE A 90 -4.27 -3.32 -1.35
C PHE A 90 -3.13 -3.59 -2.33
N LYS A 91 -2.88 -2.58 -3.16
CA LYS A 91 -1.81 -2.55 -4.14
C LYS A 91 -1.04 -1.26 -3.93
N TYR A 92 0.28 -1.35 -3.94
CA TYR A 92 1.19 -0.21 -3.82
C TYR A 92 2.17 -0.25 -5.00
N ASP A 93 2.22 0.82 -5.80
CA ASP A 93 3.10 0.92 -6.97
C ASP A 93 4.11 2.05 -6.75
N LYS A 94 5.37 1.72 -6.48
CA LYS A 94 6.44 2.71 -6.33
C LYS A 94 7.28 2.88 -7.58
N ASP A 95 7.38 4.12 -8.05
CA ASP A 95 8.34 4.54 -9.06
C ASP A 95 9.41 5.45 -8.41
N ARG A 96 10.66 4.99 -8.31
CA ARG A 96 11.79 5.81 -7.80
C ARG A 96 12.87 5.98 -8.87
N ARG A 97 13.36 7.22 -9.00
CA ARG A 97 14.55 7.57 -9.76
C ARG A 97 15.58 8.09 -8.77
N GLU A 98 16.72 7.41 -8.65
CA GLU A 98 17.83 7.87 -7.82
C GLU A 98 19.00 8.29 -8.72
N PRO A 99 19.52 9.53 -8.60
CA PRO A 99 20.71 9.94 -9.31
C PRO A 99 21.94 9.22 -8.74
N LEU A 100 22.84 8.80 -9.62
CA LEU A 100 24.16 8.32 -9.25
C LEU A 100 25.00 9.48 -8.74
N THR A 101 25.42 9.39 -7.47
CA THR A 101 26.31 10.37 -6.82
C THR A 101 27.79 10.09 -7.07
N GLN A 102 28.11 8.94 -7.66
CA GLN A 102 29.46 8.51 -7.99
C GLN A 102 29.46 7.67 -9.27
N ASP A 103 30.61 7.62 -9.93
CA ASP A 103 30.80 6.80 -11.13
C ASP A 103 30.77 5.31 -10.74
N ILE A 104 29.96 4.51 -11.45
CA ILE A 104 29.95 3.05 -11.30
C ILE A 104 30.78 2.44 -12.42
N VAL A 105 31.83 1.70 -12.05
CA VAL A 105 32.73 1.02 -13.00
C VAL A 105 32.60 -0.49 -12.83
N GLY A 106 32.21 -1.19 -13.88
CA GLY A 106 32.06 -2.65 -13.89
C GLY A 106 31.91 -3.20 -15.30
N GLY A 107 32.40 -4.42 -15.57
CA GLY A 107 32.19 -5.11 -16.86
C GLY A 107 32.74 -4.42 -18.11
N GLY A 108 33.68 -3.46 -17.97
CA GLY A 108 34.27 -2.71 -19.09
C GLY A 108 33.53 -1.43 -19.48
N PHE A 109 32.53 -1.00 -18.69
CA PHE A 109 31.80 0.24 -18.90
C PHE A 109 31.80 1.12 -17.63
N THR A 110 31.81 2.43 -17.84
CA THR A 110 31.71 3.44 -16.78
C THR A 110 30.38 4.15 -16.93
N VAL A 111 29.53 4.07 -15.91
CA VAL A 111 28.30 4.86 -15.82
C VAL A 111 28.64 6.16 -15.07
N PRO A 112 28.56 7.33 -15.72
CA PRO A 112 28.98 8.58 -15.12
C PRO A 112 27.98 9.09 -14.07
N THR A 113 28.53 9.76 -13.07
CA THR A 113 27.83 10.54 -12.04
C THR A 113 26.82 11.49 -12.70
N GLY A 114 25.61 11.57 -12.15
CA GLY A 114 24.50 12.32 -12.73
C GLY A 114 23.58 11.50 -13.66
N SER A 115 23.93 10.26 -13.98
CA SER A 115 22.98 9.30 -14.56
C SER A 115 21.97 8.83 -13.50
N PHE A 116 20.81 8.30 -13.90
CA PHE A 116 19.75 7.89 -12.96
C PHE A 116 19.50 6.38 -13.03
N ILE A 117 19.37 5.73 -11.88
CA ILE A 117 18.81 4.37 -11.77
C ILE A 117 17.30 4.52 -11.55
N LYS A 118 16.50 3.86 -12.38
CA LYS A 118 15.04 3.81 -12.21
C LYS A 118 14.64 2.45 -11.64
N GLY A 119 14.30 2.42 -10.35
CA GLY A 119 13.67 1.27 -9.71
C GLY A 119 12.16 1.40 -9.75
N LYS A 120 11.46 0.37 -10.25
CA LYS A 120 10.01 0.22 -10.08
C LYS A 120 9.73 -0.95 -9.16
N LEU A 121 8.95 -0.74 -8.12
CA LEU A 121 8.59 -1.76 -7.16
C LEU A 121 7.07 -1.81 -7.00
N LYS A 122 6.46 -2.94 -7.36
CA LYS A 122 5.03 -3.17 -7.22
C LYS A 122 4.78 -4.22 -6.15
N TYR A 123 3.96 -3.87 -5.17
CA TYR A 123 3.45 -4.78 -4.15
C TYR A 123 1.96 -4.96 -4.32
N GLN A 124 1.51 -6.21 -4.23
CA GLN A 124 0.11 -6.55 -4.12
C GLN A 124 -0.05 -7.50 -2.95
N VAL A 125 -0.92 -7.16 -2.02
CA VAL A 125 -1.23 -8.00 -0.86
C VAL A 125 -2.71 -8.28 -0.84
N THR A 126 -3.05 -9.53 -0.54
CA THR A 126 -4.42 -10.02 -0.43
C THR A 126 -4.51 -10.89 0.80
N THR A 127 -5.42 -10.56 1.71
CA THR A 127 -5.55 -11.24 2.99
C THR A 127 -6.98 -11.77 3.12
N LEU A 128 -7.10 -12.99 3.62
CA LEU A 128 -8.39 -13.60 3.97
C LEU A 128 -8.29 -14.19 5.38
N VAL A 129 -9.16 -13.74 6.27
CA VAL A 129 -9.16 -14.11 7.69
C VAL A 129 -10.54 -14.60 8.10
N TYR A 130 -10.58 -15.71 8.83
CA TYR A 130 -11.71 -16.12 9.64
C TYR A 130 -11.51 -15.63 11.07
N ASP A 131 -12.48 -14.88 11.58
CA ASP A 131 -12.48 -14.33 12.92
C ASP A 131 -13.66 -14.90 13.72
N TYR A 132 -13.37 -15.32 14.95
CA TYR A 132 -14.32 -15.85 15.91
C TYR A 132 -14.32 -15.02 17.20
N SER A 133 -15.41 -14.32 17.49
CA SER A 133 -15.61 -13.60 18.76
C SER A 133 -15.84 -14.57 19.92
N VAL A 134 -14.87 -14.62 20.83
CA VAL A 134 -14.97 -15.34 22.11
C VAL A 134 -15.88 -14.55 23.05
N ILE A 135 -15.72 -13.23 23.10
CA ILE A 135 -16.54 -12.29 23.86
C ILE A 135 -17.21 -11.34 22.86
N GLU A 136 -18.53 -11.19 22.98
CA GLU A 136 -19.33 -10.28 22.15
C GLU A 136 -20.34 -9.56 23.07
N SER A 137 -20.21 -8.24 23.17
CA SER A 137 -21.17 -7.34 23.81
C SER A 137 -21.41 -6.13 22.90
N PRO A 138 -22.45 -5.31 23.14
CA PRO A 138 -22.75 -4.17 22.27
C PRO A 138 -21.61 -3.15 22.16
N GLU A 139 -20.81 -2.98 23.22
CA GLU A 139 -19.71 -2.00 23.28
C GLU A 139 -18.32 -2.63 23.09
N PHE A 140 -18.20 -3.96 23.16
CA PHE A 140 -16.90 -4.63 23.20
C PHE A 140 -16.95 -6.02 22.55
N SER A 141 -15.98 -6.32 21.68
CA SER A 141 -15.77 -7.64 21.10
C SER A 141 -14.31 -8.07 21.22
N MET A 142 -14.07 -9.33 21.52
CA MET A 142 -12.74 -9.93 21.53
C MET A 142 -12.79 -11.33 20.94
N GLY A 143 -11.84 -11.66 20.08
CA GLY A 143 -11.87 -12.90 19.31
C GLY A 143 -10.50 -13.48 18.96
N LEU A 144 -10.54 -14.63 18.30
CA LEU A 144 -9.40 -15.31 17.73
C LEU A 144 -9.50 -15.24 16.20
N GLN A 145 -8.35 -15.12 15.53
CA GLN A 145 -8.27 -15.01 14.09
C GLN A 145 -7.33 -16.06 13.52
N ILE A 146 -7.74 -16.65 12.40
CA ILE A 146 -6.88 -17.49 11.57
C ILE A 146 -7.10 -17.11 10.11
N GLY A 147 -6.02 -17.00 9.35
CA GLY A 147 -6.11 -16.54 7.98
C GLY A 147 -4.87 -16.84 7.17
N ALA A 148 -4.93 -16.44 5.90
CA ALA A 148 -3.83 -16.51 4.97
C ALA A 148 -3.63 -15.15 4.32
N GLU A 149 -2.37 -14.82 4.09
CA GLU A 149 -1.96 -13.65 3.33
C GLU A 149 -1.17 -14.08 2.11
N TYR A 150 -1.51 -13.50 0.97
CA TYR A 150 -0.77 -13.64 -0.28
C TYR A 150 -0.14 -12.30 -0.64
N ALA A 151 1.19 -12.28 -0.68
CA ALA A 151 1.98 -11.11 -1.07
C ALA A 151 2.74 -11.39 -2.37
N LYS A 152 2.61 -10.50 -3.34
CA LYS A 152 3.35 -10.52 -4.61
C LYS A 152 4.20 -9.26 -4.72
N VAL A 153 5.49 -9.46 -4.97
CA VAL A 153 6.48 -8.40 -5.15
C VAL A 153 7.03 -8.47 -6.57
N GLN A 154 7.03 -7.35 -7.29
CA GLN A 154 7.67 -7.24 -8.59
C GLN A 154 8.63 -6.05 -8.58
N ALA A 155 9.90 -6.32 -8.81
CA ALA A 155 10.93 -5.31 -8.97
C ALA A 155 11.39 -5.27 -10.44
N ASN A 156 11.51 -4.07 -11.01
CA ASN A 156 12.18 -3.84 -12.28
C ASN A 156 13.24 -2.75 -12.08
N ALA A 157 14.42 -2.95 -12.65
CA ALA A 157 15.55 -2.03 -12.65
C ALA A 157 16.04 -1.79 -14.08
#